data_AF-A0A933WBZ7-F1
#
_entry.id   AF-A0A933WBZ7-F1
#
_cell.length_a   1.000
_cell.length_b   1.000
_cell.length_c   1.000
_cell.angle_alpha   90.00
_cell.angle_beta   90.00
_cell.angle_gamma   90.00
#
_symmetry.space_group_name_H-M   'P 1'
#
loop_
_entity.id
_entity.type
_entity.pdbx_description
1 polymer ?
#
loop_
_entity_poly.entity_id
_entity_poly.type
_entity_poly.pdbx_seq_one_letter_code
_entity_poly.pdbx_strand_id
1 'polypeptide(L)'
;EPPVFLREVIAAQAHGARVLDAGCGPGSWPYSERPDLTITGFDIKFPPGPPKREYTTRVFRGDLARLPLPAEYFDLTVCHYVLEHVTELRECCDELVRVTKHGGTLYLSVPRAAAFDDRLYRFAGYFAKYALLKFKKRIEHQQRFDLVGLLELFRRRGMTLTAHAFVPAGFSWMNDPRTKPLQGAFTDTLCAIHRATGLDLAADANFVLTFVKTGRTDGPDGRDRAALPGHRRITHVCRDCGEHSIVDPPAPWPTRWTCPWCGNPNPFGRPR
;
A
#
# COMPACT_ATOMS: atom_id res chain seq x y z
N GLU A 1 16.92 0.97 11.31
CA GLU A 1 16.28 1.54 10.09
C GLU A 1 14.85 1.95 10.43
N PRO A 2 14.32 3.04 9.85
CA PRO A 2 12.94 3.45 10.10
C PRO A 2 11.93 2.38 9.64
N PRO A 3 10.76 2.26 10.29
CA PRO A 3 9.69 1.37 9.84
C PRO A 3 9.13 1.89 8.51
N VAL A 4 8.85 0.98 7.59
CA VAL A 4 8.33 1.35 6.26
C VAL A 4 7.12 0.54 5.84
N PHE A 5 6.99 -0.71 6.30
CA PHE A 5 5.83 -1.54 5.98
C PHE A 5 4.70 -1.30 6.97
N LEU A 6 3.46 -1.49 6.52
CA LEU A 6 2.26 -1.22 7.32
C LEU A 6 2.35 -1.83 8.73
N ARG A 7 2.66 -3.13 8.83
CA ARG A 7 2.82 -3.80 10.13
C ARG A 7 3.96 -3.28 10.98
N GLU A 8 5.10 -2.90 10.38
CA GLU A 8 6.21 -2.30 11.13
C GLU A 8 5.83 -0.93 11.69
N VAL A 9 5.18 -0.11 10.85
CA VAL A 9 4.72 1.24 11.21
C VAL A 9 3.67 1.16 12.32
N ILE A 10 2.75 0.19 12.22
CA ILE A 10 1.78 -0.11 13.28
C ILE A 10 2.50 -0.57 14.54
N ALA A 11 3.39 -1.57 14.46
CA ALA A 11 4.11 -2.13 15.61
C ALA A 11 4.94 -1.07 16.36
N ALA A 12 5.49 -0.08 15.64
CA ALA A 12 6.27 1.01 16.22
C ALA A 12 5.42 2.05 17.00
N GLN A 13 4.08 2.01 16.89
CA GLN A 13 3.23 2.97 17.60
C GLN A 13 3.21 2.71 19.11
N ALA A 14 3.21 3.79 19.89
CA ALA A 14 3.07 3.74 21.35
C ALA A 14 1.69 3.22 21.79
N HIS A 15 1.64 2.71 23.02
CA HIS A 15 0.39 2.30 23.66
C HIS A 15 -0.62 3.46 23.70
N GLY A 16 -1.87 3.21 23.33
CA GLY A 16 -2.92 4.23 23.31
C GLY A 16 -2.83 5.22 22.14
N ALA A 17 -1.91 5.05 21.19
CA ALA A 17 -1.81 5.93 20.03
C ALA A 17 -3.11 5.92 19.20
N ARG A 18 -3.45 7.08 18.65
CA ARG A 18 -4.64 7.27 17.80
C ARG A 18 -4.28 7.01 16.36
N VAL A 19 -4.95 6.03 15.75
CA VAL A 19 -4.69 5.61 14.38
C VAL A 19 -5.91 5.85 13.50
N LEU A 20 -5.70 6.45 12.32
CA LEU A 20 -6.70 6.53 11.26
C LEU A 20 -6.38 5.50 10.16
N ASP A 21 -7.33 4.62 9.83
CA ASP A 21 -7.29 3.78 8.63
C ASP A 21 -8.22 4.38 7.57
N ALA A 22 -7.64 5.12 6.62
CA ALA A 22 -8.35 5.88 5.60
C ALA A 22 -8.64 5.00 4.39
N GLY A 23 -9.92 4.73 4.13
CA GLY A 23 -10.37 3.74 3.14
C GLY A 23 -10.17 2.30 3.62
N CYS A 24 -10.61 2.03 4.84
CA CYS A 24 -10.29 0.80 5.55
C CYS A 24 -10.93 -0.47 4.97
N GLY A 25 -11.99 -0.40 4.17
CA GLY A 25 -12.72 -1.59 3.71
C GLY A 25 -13.06 -2.55 4.87
N PRO A 26 -12.65 -3.85 4.83
CA PRO A 26 -12.79 -4.78 5.95
C PRO A 26 -11.72 -4.64 7.06
N GLY A 27 -10.80 -3.70 6.90
CA GLY A 27 -9.63 -3.41 7.75
C GLY A 27 -8.34 -3.59 6.94
N SER A 28 -7.48 -2.57 6.91
CA SER A 28 -6.19 -2.66 6.21
C SER A 28 -5.23 -3.67 6.86
N TRP A 29 -5.46 -4.02 8.13
CA TRP A 29 -4.80 -5.09 8.87
C TRP A 29 -5.78 -5.67 9.92
N PRO A 30 -5.48 -6.82 10.54
CA PRO A 30 -6.28 -7.34 11.64
C PRO A 30 -6.12 -6.46 12.89
N TYR A 31 -7.11 -5.60 13.16
CA TYR A 31 -7.06 -4.64 14.28
C TYR A 31 -6.85 -5.28 15.66
N SER A 32 -7.25 -6.56 15.82
CA SER A 32 -7.02 -7.35 17.04
C SER A 32 -5.55 -7.58 17.38
N GLU A 33 -4.62 -7.34 16.45
CA GLU A 33 -3.17 -7.45 16.68
C GLU A 33 -2.64 -6.33 17.58
N ARG A 34 -3.36 -5.21 17.67
CA ARG A 34 -3.01 -4.04 18.47
C ARG A 34 -4.22 -3.51 19.23
N PRO A 35 -4.75 -4.28 20.20
CA PRO A 35 -5.93 -3.89 20.97
C PRO A 35 -5.68 -2.65 21.84
N ASP A 36 -4.42 -2.30 22.05
CA ASP A 36 -3.98 -1.11 22.77
C ASP A 36 -4.08 0.20 21.97
N LEU A 37 -4.29 0.13 20.66
CA LEU A 37 -4.46 1.31 19.81
C LEU A 37 -5.92 1.77 19.80
N THR A 38 -6.12 3.09 19.65
CA THR A 38 -7.44 3.65 19.37
C THR A 38 -7.59 3.83 17.87
N ILE A 39 -8.33 2.95 17.22
CA ILE A 39 -8.41 2.87 15.76
C ILE A 39 -9.71 3.52 15.28
N THR A 40 -9.58 4.47 14.35
CA THR A 40 -10.70 5.04 13.60
C THR A 40 -10.56 4.62 12.14
N GLY A 41 -11.54 3.89 11.61
CA GLY A 41 -11.60 3.52 10.20
C GLY A 41 -12.72 4.26 9.48
N PHE A 42 -12.54 4.55 8.20
CA PHE A 42 -13.67 4.93 7.34
C PHE A 42 -13.55 4.37 5.93
N ASP A 43 -14.67 4.25 5.24
CA ASP A 43 -14.71 3.96 3.81
C ASP A 43 -15.98 4.57 3.19
N ILE A 44 -15.98 4.80 1.89
CA ILE A 44 -17.19 5.16 1.14
C ILE A 44 -18.15 3.97 1.04
N LYS A 45 -17.63 2.73 1.05
CA LYS A 45 -18.38 1.46 0.96
C LYS A 45 -17.66 0.34 1.71
N PHE A 46 -18.41 -0.65 2.17
CA PHE A 46 -17.85 -1.78 2.92
C PHE A 46 -18.19 -3.15 2.28
N PRO A 47 -17.56 -3.55 1.16
CA PRO A 47 -17.71 -4.91 0.63
C PRO A 47 -16.59 -5.84 1.16
N PRO A 48 -16.89 -7.02 1.74
CA PRO A 48 -18.20 -7.59 2.05
C PRO A 48 -18.84 -7.05 3.34
N GLY A 49 -18.09 -6.31 4.15
CA GLY A 49 -18.57 -5.68 5.38
C GLY A 49 -17.48 -4.80 6.00
N PRO A 50 -17.81 -3.98 7.01
CA PRO A 50 -16.83 -3.17 7.73
C PRO A 50 -15.90 -4.05 8.57
N PRO A 51 -14.79 -3.50 9.09
CA PRO A 51 -13.95 -4.20 10.04
C PRO A 51 -14.76 -4.64 11.25
N LYS A 52 -14.36 -5.76 11.85
CA LYS A 52 -14.98 -6.27 13.07
C LYS A 52 -14.91 -5.19 14.15
N ARG A 53 -16.05 -4.91 14.78
CA ARG A 53 -16.12 -3.96 15.89
C ARG A 53 -15.38 -4.54 17.09
N GLU A 54 -14.39 -3.81 17.56
CA GLU A 54 -13.67 -4.03 18.81
C GLU A 54 -13.87 -2.78 19.70
N TYR A 55 -13.63 -2.89 21.00
CA TYR A 55 -13.97 -1.83 21.97
C TYR A 55 -13.28 -0.47 21.66
N THR A 56 -12.04 -0.52 21.19
CA THR A 56 -11.23 0.66 20.85
C THR A 56 -11.34 1.08 19.38
N THR A 57 -12.23 0.45 18.62
CA THR A 57 -12.37 0.67 17.17
C THR A 57 -13.66 1.43 16.85
N ARG A 58 -13.54 2.52 16.10
CA ARG A 58 -14.67 3.28 15.56
C ARG A 58 -14.62 3.21 14.04
N VAL A 59 -15.73 2.84 13.41
CA VAL A 59 -15.84 2.78 11.95
C VAL A 59 -17.04 3.58 11.50
N PHE A 60 -16.84 4.47 10.52
CA PHE A 60 -17.91 5.27 9.94
C PHE A 60 -17.81 5.30 8.42
N ARG A 61 -18.92 5.67 7.76
CA ARG A 61 -18.94 5.87 6.32
C ARG A 61 -18.61 7.33 6.02
N GLY A 62 -17.65 7.57 5.13
CA GLY A 62 -17.19 8.93 4.82
C GLY A 62 -16.48 9.02 3.48
N ASP A 63 -16.32 10.25 3.01
CA ASP A 63 -15.53 10.57 1.81
C ASP A 63 -14.18 11.15 2.25
N LEU A 64 -13.09 10.61 1.71
CA LEU A 64 -11.74 11.06 2.05
C LEU A 64 -11.50 12.52 1.67
N ALA A 65 -12.20 13.05 0.67
CA ALA A 65 -12.06 14.45 0.28
C ALA A 65 -12.57 15.43 1.36
N ARG A 66 -13.43 14.98 2.29
CA ARG A 66 -14.05 15.80 3.34
C ARG A 66 -14.40 14.95 4.58
N LEU A 67 -13.43 14.78 5.47
CA LEU A 67 -13.60 13.98 6.69
C LEU A 67 -14.20 14.80 7.84
N PRO A 68 -15.24 14.28 8.52
CA PRO A 68 -15.79 14.88 9.74
C PRO A 68 -14.91 14.57 10.96
N LEU A 69 -13.59 14.73 10.82
CA LEU A 69 -12.59 14.45 11.85
C LEU A 69 -11.83 15.73 12.20
N PRO A 70 -11.43 15.92 13.46
CA PRO A 70 -10.63 17.08 13.86
C PRO A 70 -9.26 17.07 13.17
N ALA A 71 -8.71 18.28 12.96
CA ALA A 71 -7.33 18.41 12.52
C ALA A 71 -6.38 17.92 13.61
N GLU A 72 -5.20 17.46 13.20
CA GLU A 72 -4.07 17.16 14.09
C GLU A 72 -4.42 16.22 15.24
N TYR A 73 -5.15 15.15 14.92
CA TYR A 73 -5.72 14.26 15.92
C TYR A 73 -5.06 12.89 15.96
N PHE A 74 -4.54 12.41 14.83
CA PHE A 74 -3.98 11.07 14.71
C PHE A 74 -2.46 11.08 14.81
N ASP A 75 -1.94 10.15 15.62
CA ASP A 75 -0.51 9.86 15.74
C ASP A 75 0.00 9.11 14.50
N LEU A 76 -0.85 8.26 13.93
CA LEU A 76 -0.63 7.56 12.67
C LEU A 76 -1.86 7.66 11.77
N THR A 77 -1.66 8.06 10.52
CA THR A 77 -2.66 7.96 9.46
C THR A 77 -2.18 6.94 8.43
N VAL A 78 -3.02 5.96 8.11
CA VAL A 78 -2.78 4.92 7.11
C VAL A 78 -3.67 5.20 5.91
N CYS A 79 -3.08 5.27 4.72
CA CYS A 79 -3.79 5.31 3.46
C CYS A 79 -3.23 4.22 2.54
N HIS A 80 -3.90 3.07 2.49
CA HIS A 80 -3.36 1.84 1.89
C HIS A 80 -4.17 1.46 0.65
N TYR A 81 -3.64 1.74 -0.55
CA TYR A 81 -4.30 1.45 -1.83
C TYR A 81 -5.67 2.12 -2.00
N VAL A 82 -5.73 3.43 -1.70
CA VAL A 82 -6.97 4.22 -1.77
C VAL A 82 -6.87 5.37 -2.77
N LEU A 83 -5.75 6.09 -2.82
CA LEU A 83 -5.62 7.30 -3.65
C LEU A 83 -5.71 7.01 -5.16
N GLU A 84 -5.48 5.78 -5.61
CA GLU A 84 -5.68 5.37 -7.00
C GLU A 84 -7.15 5.40 -7.44
N HIS A 85 -8.08 5.35 -6.49
CA HIS A 85 -9.51 5.26 -6.74
C HIS A 85 -10.23 6.61 -6.61
N VAL A 86 -9.61 7.63 -6.00
CA VAL A 86 -10.25 8.92 -5.71
C VAL A 86 -10.29 9.83 -6.93
N THR A 87 -11.31 10.67 -7.01
CA THR A 87 -11.48 11.73 -8.01
C THR A 87 -10.74 13.00 -7.59
N GLU A 88 -10.98 13.47 -6.37
CA GLU A 88 -10.45 14.72 -5.79
C GLU A 88 -9.11 14.49 -5.08
N LEU A 89 -8.07 14.10 -5.83
CA LEU A 89 -6.78 13.70 -5.26
C LEU A 89 -6.17 14.76 -4.32
N ARG A 90 -6.26 16.04 -4.67
CA ARG A 90 -5.62 17.11 -3.90
C ARG A 90 -6.31 17.29 -2.55
N GLU A 91 -7.63 17.32 -2.55
CA GLU A 91 -8.50 17.44 -1.39
C GLU A 91 -8.32 16.24 -0.46
N CYS A 92 -8.27 15.03 -1.01
CA CYS A 92 -7.96 13.82 -0.26
C CYS A 92 -6.59 13.92 0.43
N CYS A 93 -5.56 14.39 -0.28
CA CYS A 93 -4.23 14.58 0.31
C CYS A 93 -4.21 15.68 1.38
N ASP A 94 -4.97 16.76 1.18
CA ASP A 94 -5.13 17.84 2.17
C ASP A 94 -5.76 17.30 3.46
N GLU A 95 -6.81 16.48 3.35
CA GLU A 95 -7.45 15.85 4.51
C GLU A 95 -6.52 14.88 5.24
N LEU A 96 -5.79 14.02 4.54
CA LEU A 96 -4.81 13.11 5.15
C LEU A 96 -3.75 13.87 5.98
N VAL A 97 -3.24 14.98 5.45
CA VAL A 97 -2.26 15.82 6.15
C VAL A 97 -2.93 16.60 7.29
N ARG A 98 -4.13 17.12 7.08
CA ARG A 98 -4.87 17.90 8.08
C ARG A 98 -5.13 17.08 9.35
N VAL A 99 -5.59 15.84 9.22
CA VAL A 99 -5.95 14.99 10.37
C VAL A 99 -4.72 14.39 11.08
N THR A 100 -3.58 14.28 10.38
CA THR A 100 -2.31 13.86 10.96
C THR A 100 -1.75 14.96 11.87
N LYS A 101 -1.32 14.60 13.09
CA LYS A 101 -0.65 15.51 14.02
C LYS A 101 0.68 16.02 13.50
N HIS A 102 1.11 17.22 13.91
CA HIS A 102 2.53 17.57 13.89
C HIS A 102 3.36 16.53 14.65
N GLY A 103 4.44 16.05 14.03
CA GLY A 103 5.25 14.91 14.51
C GLY A 103 4.60 13.54 14.28
N GLY A 104 3.34 13.49 13.85
CA GLY A 104 2.63 12.27 13.50
C GLY A 104 3.08 11.69 12.16
N THR A 105 2.80 10.40 11.98
CA THR A 105 3.20 9.61 10.82
C THR A 105 2.07 9.47 9.82
N LEU A 106 2.36 9.62 8.52
CA LEU A 106 1.47 9.23 7.43
C LEU A 106 2.12 8.06 6.67
N TYR A 107 1.46 6.91 6.71
CA TYR A 107 1.77 5.78 5.86
C TYR A 107 0.92 5.84 4.60
N LEU A 108 1.56 5.67 3.45
CA LEU A 108 0.91 5.69 2.14
C LEU A 108 1.39 4.53 1.28
N SER A 109 0.46 3.80 0.68
CA SER A 109 0.76 2.89 -0.43
C SER A 109 -0.12 3.16 -1.63
N VAL A 110 0.48 3.13 -2.82
CA VAL A 110 -0.23 3.29 -4.10
C VAL A 110 0.43 2.44 -5.18
N PRO A 111 -0.33 1.98 -6.20
CA PRO A 111 0.23 1.33 -7.36
C PRO A 111 1.03 2.34 -8.19
N ARG A 112 2.15 1.89 -8.73
CA ARG A 112 2.92 2.66 -9.70
C ARG A 112 2.21 2.63 -11.05
N ALA A 113 1.99 3.80 -11.63
CA ALA A 113 1.45 3.88 -12.97
C ALA A 113 2.36 3.18 -13.99
N ALA A 114 1.76 2.37 -14.87
CA ALA A 114 2.43 1.67 -15.96
C ALA A 114 3.35 0.49 -15.60
N ALA A 115 3.35 0.03 -14.34
CA ALA A 115 3.88 -1.28 -14.01
C ALA A 115 3.12 -2.38 -14.78
N PHE A 116 3.78 -3.49 -15.10
CA PHE A 116 3.19 -4.54 -15.96
C PHE A 116 1.93 -5.14 -15.36
N ASP A 117 1.80 -5.19 -14.03
CA ASP A 117 0.59 -5.59 -13.31
C ASP A 117 -0.54 -4.56 -13.43
N ASP A 118 -0.27 -3.24 -13.39
CA ASP A 118 -1.27 -2.20 -13.70
C ASP A 118 -1.70 -2.30 -15.18
N ARG A 119 -0.76 -2.55 -16.10
CA ARG A 119 -1.06 -2.76 -17.52
C ARG A 119 -1.87 -4.03 -17.75
N LEU A 120 -1.52 -5.13 -17.09
CA LEU A 120 -2.23 -6.41 -17.17
C LEU A 120 -3.60 -6.32 -16.49
N TYR A 121 -3.71 -5.63 -15.36
CA TYR A 121 -4.98 -5.38 -14.67
C TYR A 121 -5.91 -4.51 -15.54
N ARG A 122 -5.38 -3.44 -16.16
CA ARG A 122 -6.14 -2.62 -17.12
C ARG A 122 -6.51 -3.41 -18.37
N PHE A 123 -5.62 -4.26 -18.89
CA PHE A 123 -5.89 -5.14 -20.03
C PHE A 123 -6.93 -6.21 -19.69
N ALA A 124 -6.85 -6.85 -18.52
CA ALA A 124 -7.82 -7.83 -18.05
C ALA A 124 -9.18 -7.17 -17.77
N GLY A 125 -9.19 -5.97 -17.19
CA GLY A 125 -10.40 -5.15 -17.02
C GLY A 125 -11.03 -4.75 -18.35
N TYR A 126 -10.20 -4.36 -19.33
CA TYR A 126 -10.64 -4.08 -20.71
C TYR A 126 -11.20 -5.33 -21.39
N PHE A 127 -10.50 -6.46 -21.32
CA PHE A 127 -10.94 -7.73 -21.87
C PHE A 127 -12.25 -8.21 -21.20
N ALA A 128 -12.38 -8.11 -19.88
CA ALA A 128 -13.62 -8.44 -19.16
C ALA A 128 -14.78 -7.49 -19.53
N LYS A 129 -14.50 -6.21 -19.79
CA LYS A 129 -15.47 -5.20 -20.21
C LYS A 129 -16.00 -5.46 -21.62
N TYR A 130 -15.15 -5.89 -22.55
CA TYR A 130 -15.51 -6.05 -23.96
C TYR A 130 -15.84 -7.50 -24.38
N ALA A 131 -15.23 -8.53 -23.79
CA ALA A 131 -15.45 -9.93 -24.17
C ALA A 131 -16.61 -10.61 -23.43
N LEU A 132 -17.02 -10.12 -22.25
CA LEU A 132 -18.00 -10.82 -21.39
C LEU A 132 -19.30 -10.05 -21.11
N LEU A 133 -19.49 -8.83 -21.64
CA LEU A 133 -20.73 -8.02 -21.65
C LEU A 133 -21.54 -7.89 -20.31
N LYS A 134 -21.05 -8.40 -19.17
CA LYS A 134 -21.86 -8.54 -17.94
C LYS A 134 -21.09 -8.51 -16.62
N PHE A 135 -19.92 -7.87 -16.55
CA PHE A 135 -19.27 -7.56 -15.27
C PHE A 135 -19.29 -6.06 -14.97
N LYS A 136 -20.30 -5.59 -14.22
CA LYS A 136 -20.34 -4.24 -13.60
C LYS A 136 -19.31 -4.10 -12.46
N LYS A 137 -18.05 -4.53 -12.62
CA LYS A 137 -16.96 -4.15 -11.71
C LYS A 137 -16.28 -2.91 -12.29
N ARG A 138 -16.78 -1.71 -11.94
CA ARG A 138 -16.06 -0.43 -12.17
C ARG A 138 -14.99 -0.30 -11.08
N ILE A 139 -13.89 -1.04 -11.22
CA ILE A 139 -12.67 -0.81 -10.44
C ILE A 139 -11.63 -0.32 -11.43
N GLU A 140 -11.73 0.95 -11.80
CA GLU A 140 -10.78 1.62 -12.68
C GLU A 140 -9.88 2.50 -11.80
N HIS A 141 -8.55 2.28 -11.82
CA HIS A 141 -7.58 3.22 -11.26
C HIS A 141 -7.74 4.55 -12.00
N GLN A 142 -8.26 5.56 -11.29
CA GLN A 142 -8.48 6.90 -11.82
C GLN A 142 -7.17 7.69 -11.85
N GLN A 143 -6.37 7.54 -10.81
CA GLN A 143 -5.10 8.26 -10.68
C GLN A 143 -3.91 7.45 -11.19
N ARG A 144 -2.84 8.17 -11.52
CA ARG A 144 -1.55 7.62 -11.91
C ARG A 144 -0.48 8.27 -11.06
N PHE A 145 0.32 7.45 -10.39
CA PHE A 145 1.38 7.94 -9.52
C PHE A 145 2.75 7.62 -10.10
N ASP A 146 3.60 8.63 -10.13
CA ASP A 146 5.05 8.52 -10.16
C ASP A 146 5.61 8.99 -8.81
N LEU A 147 6.80 8.49 -8.45
CA LEU A 147 7.39 8.77 -7.15
C LEU A 147 7.65 10.27 -6.94
N VAL A 148 8.19 10.95 -7.96
CA VAL A 148 8.61 12.36 -7.83
C VAL A 148 7.40 13.25 -7.61
N GLY A 149 6.34 13.05 -8.40
CA GLY A 149 5.07 13.77 -8.25
C GLY A 149 4.44 13.54 -6.89
N LEU A 150 4.46 12.31 -6.38
CA LEU A 150 3.88 11.97 -5.07
C LEU A 150 4.67 12.59 -3.91
N LEU A 151 6.00 12.53 -3.96
CA LEU A 151 6.86 13.18 -2.97
C LEU A 151 6.65 14.69 -2.95
N GLU A 152 6.59 15.33 -4.12
CA GLU A 152 6.36 16.77 -4.21
C GLU A 152 4.97 17.17 -3.70
N LEU A 153 3.95 16.34 -3.97
CA LEU A 153 2.58 16.56 -3.50
C LEU A 153 2.51 16.64 -1.98
N PHE A 154 3.18 15.73 -1.28
CA PHE A 154 3.19 15.68 0.19
C PHE A 154 4.20 16.67 0.81
N ARG A 155 5.35 16.88 0.17
CA ARG A 155 6.35 17.88 0.61
C ARG A 155 5.75 19.28 0.69
N ARG A 156 5.01 19.71 -0.35
CA ARG A 156 4.31 21.02 -0.36
C ARG A 156 3.28 21.19 0.76
N ARG A 157 2.84 20.09 1.36
CA ARG A 157 1.90 20.04 2.48
C ARG A 157 2.59 19.92 3.84
N GLY A 158 3.91 20.05 3.90
CA GLY A 158 4.67 19.99 5.15
C GLY A 158 4.91 18.58 5.67
N MET A 159 4.94 17.60 4.76
CA MET A 159 5.29 16.22 5.06
C MET A 159 6.73 15.94 4.61
N THR A 160 7.53 15.37 5.50
CA THR A 160 8.91 14.95 5.23
C THR A 160 8.97 13.44 5.08
N LEU A 161 9.52 12.94 3.99
CA LEU A 161 9.71 11.50 3.78
C LEU A 161 10.74 10.96 4.77
N THR A 162 10.40 9.88 5.47
CA THR A 162 11.31 9.21 6.42
C THR A 162 11.78 7.85 5.91
N ALA A 163 10.93 7.13 5.19
CA ALA A 163 11.26 5.83 4.60
C ALA A 163 10.44 5.57 3.34
N HIS A 164 11.00 4.78 2.44
CA HIS A 164 10.27 4.32 1.26
C HIS A 164 10.70 2.93 0.82
N ALA A 165 9.81 2.22 0.15
CA ALA A 165 10.09 0.94 -0.45
C ALA A 165 9.45 0.83 -1.83
N PHE A 166 10.15 0.16 -2.73
CA PHE A 166 9.56 -0.37 -3.95
C PHE A 166 9.12 -1.79 -3.69
N VAL A 167 7.84 -2.03 -3.95
CA VAL A 167 7.20 -3.30 -3.67
C VAL A 167 6.84 -3.96 -4.99
N PRO A 168 7.29 -5.20 -5.24
CA PRO A 168 6.91 -5.93 -6.43
C PRO A 168 5.41 -6.23 -6.43
N ALA A 169 4.86 -6.56 -7.59
CA ALA A 169 3.44 -6.87 -7.71
C ALA A 169 3.10 -8.08 -6.83
N GLY A 170 2.30 -7.88 -5.78
CA GLY A 170 1.77 -8.96 -4.95
C GLY A 170 0.57 -9.67 -5.56
N PHE A 171 0.06 -9.17 -6.69
CA PHE A 171 -1.16 -9.64 -7.38
C PHE A 171 -2.36 -9.75 -6.42
N SER A 172 -2.51 -8.80 -5.50
CA SER A 172 -3.63 -8.75 -4.54
C SER A 172 -5.01 -8.72 -5.23
N TRP A 173 -5.09 -8.21 -6.46
CA TRP A 173 -6.30 -8.29 -7.29
C TRP A 173 -6.69 -9.73 -7.67
N MET A 174 -5.77 -10.69 -7.61
CA MET A 174 -6.05 -12.11 -7.79
C MET A 174 -6.58 -12.79 -6.52
N ASN A 175 -6.69 -12.09 -5.39
CA ASN A 175 -7.24 -12.67 -4.15
C ASN A 175 -8.76 -12.92 -4.18
N ASP A 176 -9.45 -12.59 -5.28
CA ASP A 176 -10.82 -13.03 -5.52
C ASP A 176 -10.85 -14.57 -5.57
N PRO A 177 -11.82 -15.26 -4.90
CA PRO A 177 -11.89 -16.72 -4.88
C PRO A 177 -11.85 -17.38 -6.26
N ARG A 178 -12.29 -16.66 -7.31
CA ARG A 178 -12.29 -17.15 -8.69
C ARG A 178 -10.91 -17.12 -9.35
N THR A 179 -10.07 -16.18 -8.97
CA THR A 179 -8.73 -15.96 -9.56
C THR A 179 -7.61 -16.49 -8.68
N LYS A 180 -7.84 -16.66 -7.38
CA LYS A 180 -6.85 -17.13 -6.40
C LYS A 180 -6.18 -18.46 -6.77
N PRO A 181 -6.89 -19.45 -7.35
CA PRO A 181 -6.24 -20.69 -7.82
C PRO A 181 -5.21 -20.45 -8.93
N LEU A 182 -5.40 -19.44 -9.77
CA LEU A 182 -4.53 -19.13 -10.91
C LEU A 182 -3.26 -18.37 -10.50
N GLN A 183 -3.26 -17.74 -9.34
CA GLN A 183 -2.17 -16.87 -8.87
C GLN A 183 -0.82 -17.61 -8.78
N GLY A 184 -0.84 -18.88 -8.37
CA GLY A 184 0.37 -19.71 -8.28
C GLY A 184 1.03 -19.93 -9.64
N ALA A 185 0.28 -20.52 -10.59
CA ALA A 185 0.77 -20.79 -11.93
C ALA A 185 1.21 -19.52 -12.68
N PHE A 186 0.49 -18.41 -12.46
CA PHE A 186 0.85 -17.12 -13.02
C PHE A 186 2.18 -16.60 -12.47
N THR A 187 2.36 -16.66 -11.15
CA THR A 187 3.62 -16.28 -10.48
C THR A 187 4.78 -17.16 -10.98
N ASP A 188 4.59 -18.48 -11.05
CA ASP A 188 5.60 -19.43 -11.54
C ASP A 188 6.00 -19.12 -13.00
N THR A 189 5.04 -18.75 -13.84
CA THR A 189 5.28 -18.37 -15.24
C THR A 189 6.12 -17.10 -15.34
N LEU A 190 5.80 -16.07 -14.57
CA LEU A 190 6.60 -14.84 -14.50
C LEU A 190 8.03 -15.12 -14.02
N CYS A 191 8.19 -16.05 -13.07
CA CYS A 191 9.49 -16.48 -12.59
C CYS A 191 10.28 -17.21 -13.68
N ALA A 192 9.63 -18.09 -14.44
CA ALA A 192 10.25 -18.78 -15.57
C ALA A 192 10.71 -17.79 -16.66
N ILE A 193 9.87 -16.80 -17.01
CA ILE A 193 10.22 -15.72 -17.95
C ILE A 193 11.44 -14.94 -17.43
N HIS A 194 11.44 -14.54 -16.16
CA HIS A 194 12.58 -13.85 -15.55
C HIS A 194 13.86 -14.68 -15.62
N ARG A 195 13.79 -15.98 -15.27
CA ARG A 195 14.96 -16.87 -15.35
C ARG A 195 15.49 -17.04 -16.77
N ALA A 196 14.60 -17.08 -17.75
CA ALA A 196 14.98 -17.26 -19.15
C ALA A 196 15.50 -15.97 -19.81
N THR A 197 15.04 -14.80 -19.37
CA THR A 197 15.25 -13.52 -20.10
C THR A 197 15.94 -12.43 -19.28
N GLY A 198 16.02 -12.56 -17.95
CA GLY A 198 16.44 -11.51 -17.03
C GLY A 198 15.43 -10.37 -16.85
N LEU A 199 14.25 -10.43 -17.47
CA LEU A 199 13.26 -9.34 -17.42
C LEU A 199 12.37 -9.44 -16.18
N ASP A 200 12.43 -8.40 -15.34
CA ASP A 200 11.59 -8.30 -14.16
C ASP A 200 10.24 -7.60 -14.45
N LEU A 201 9.27 -8.38 -14.93
CA LEU A 201 7.89 -7.94 -15.16
C LEU A 201 7.04 -7.67 -13.90
N ALA A 202 7.55 -7.80 -12.67
CA ALA A 202 6.78 -7.46 -11.46
C ALA A 202 7.55 -6.54 -10.51
N ALA A 203 8.79 -6.18 -10.86
CA ALA A 203 9.59 -5.25 -10.10
C ALA A 203 8.84 -3.94 -9.90
N ASP A 204 8.96 -3.45 -8.67
CA ASP A 204 8.65 -2.08 -8.34
C ASP A 204 7.23 -1.63 -8.73
N ALA A 205 6.27 -2.55 -8.67
CA ALA A 205 4.89 -2.28 -9.07
C ALA A 205 4.16 -1.30 -8.15
N ASN A 206 4.58 -1.19 -6.90
CA ASN A 206 3.92 -0.37 -5.90
C ASN A 206 4.93 0.52 -5.16
N PHE A 207 4.47 1.68 -4.73
CA PHE A 207 5.20 2.56 -3.82
C PHE A 207 4.64 2.38 -2.41
N VAL A 208 5.54 2.23 -1.45
CA VAL A 208 5.22 2.36 -0.03
C VAL A 208 6.07 3.50 0.53
N LEU A 209 5.41 4.46 1.16
CA LEU A 209 6.02 5.69 1.64
C LEU A 209 5.57 5.95 3.08
N THR A 210 6.52 6.33 3.91
CA THR A 210 6.23 6.81 5.26
C THR A 210 6.74 8.24 5.37
N PHE A 211 5.86 9.12 5.83
CA PHE A 211 6.15 10.53 6.05
C PHE A 211 5.93 10.91 7.51
N VAL A 212 6.60 11.95 7.96
CA VAL A 212 6.31 12.64 9.22
C VAL A 212 5.84 14.06 8.90
N LYS A 213 4.80 14.53 9.59
CA LYS A 213 4.32 15.91 9.45
C LYS A 213 5.22 16.85 10.24
N THR A 214 6.09 17.57 9.55
CA THR A 214 7.01 18.56 10.15
C THR A 214 6.44 19.97 10.12
N GLY A 215 5.40 20.22 9.33
CA GLY A 215 4.90 21.56 9.04
C GLY A 215 5.50 22.14 7.76
N ARG A 216 4.87 23.20 7.23
CA ARG A 216 5.25 23.80 5.95
C ARG A 216 6.52 24.62 6.16
N THR A 217 7.64 24.18 5.60
CA THR A 217 8.90 24.93 5.63
C THR A 217 8.90 25.93 4.49
N ASP A 218 8.80 27.24 4.80
CA ASP A 218 9.06 28.32 3.85
C ASP A 218 10.59 28.45 3.67
N GLY A 219 11.16 27.63 2.79
CA GLY A 219 12.59 27.67 2.45
C GLY A 219 12.80 27.43 0.95
N PRO A 220 13.82 28.05 0.33
CA PRO A 220 14.00 28.03 -1.12
C PRO A 220 14.17 26.59 -1.64
N ASP A 221 13.60 26.34 -2.83
CA ASP A 221 13.56 25.07 -3.55
C ASP A 221 14.95 24.45 -3.76
N GLY A 222 15.41 23.72 -2.75
CA GLY A 222 16.53 22.82 -2.87
C GLY A 222 16.12 21.62 -3.71
N ARG A 223 16.41 21.68 -5.02
CA ARG A 223 16.48 20.50 -5.91
C ARG A 223 17.65 19.60 -5.52
N ASP A 224 17.84 19.33 -4.25
CA ASP A 224 18.83 18.36 -3.84
C ASP A 224 18.24 16.99 -4.12
N ARG A 225 18.80 16.36 -5.15
CA ARG A 225 18.78 14.91 -5.36
C ARG A 225 19.57 14.20 -4.24
N ALA A 226 19.37 14.61 -3.00
CA ALA A 226 19.84 13.87 -1.84
C ALA A 226 19.22 12.47 -1.93
N ALA A 227 20.03 11.45 -1.63
CA ALA A 227 19.55 10.07 -1.60
C ALA A 227 18.30 10.00 -0.72
N LEU A 228 17.20 9.49 -1.28
CA LEU A 228 15.94 9.39 -0.57
C LEU A 228 16.15 8.56 0.71
N PRO A 229 15.73 9.05 1.89
CA PRO A 229 15.98 8.38 3.15
C PRO A 229 15.24 7.03 3.24
N GLY A 230 15.84 6.10 3.99
CA GLY A 230 15.19 4.86 4.42
C GLY A 230 14.69 3.97 3.28
N HIS A 231 15.44 3.89 2.17
CA HIS A 231 15.11 2.97 1.08
C HIS A 231 15.24 1.52 1.53
N ARG A 232 14.12 0.77 1.53
CA ARG A 232 14.13 -0.68 1.70
C ARG A 232 13.69 -1.36 0.42
N ARG A 233 14.46 -2.37 0.01
CA ARG A 233 14.18 -3.14 -1.20
C ARG A 233 13.44 -4.42 -0.83
N ILE A 234 12.18 -4.52 -1.26
CA ILE A 234 11.41 -5.75 -1.10
C ILE A 234 11.69 -6.69 -2.26
N THR A 235 12.05 -7.92 -1.94
CA THR A 235 12.29 -8.95 -2.96
C THR A 235 11.04 -9.78 -3.20
N HIS A 236 10.19 -9.98 -2.19
CA HIS A 236 9.04 -10.89 -2.27
C HIS A 236 7.82 -10.39 -1.50
N VAL A 237 6.63 -10.79 -1.97
CA VAL A 237 5.35 -10.61 -1.26
C VAL A 237 4.71 -11.98 -1.10
N CYS A 238 4.29 -12.30 0.12
CA CYS A 238 3.62 -13.56 0.40
C CYS A 238 2.24 -13.59 -0.26
N ARG A 239 1.95 -14.61 -1.06
CA ARG A 239 0.63 -14.80 -1.71
C ARG A 239 -0.48 -15.10 -0.69
N ASP A 240 -0.13 -15.69 0.44
CA ASP A 240 -1.12 -16.18 1.40
C ASP A 240 -1.57 -15.08 2.35
N CYS A 241 -0.63 -14.36 2.94
CA CYS A 241 -0.90 -13.28 3.89
C CYS A 241 -0.75 -11.88 3.30
N GLY A 242 -0.18 -11.73 2.09
CA GLY A 242 0.07 -10.41 1.47
C GLY A 242 1.28 -9.67 2.02
N GLU A 243 2.00 -10.24 3.00
CA GLU A 243 3.09 -9.53 3.68
C GLU A 243 4.35 -9.42 2.83
N HIS A 244 5.01 -8.28 2.95
CA HIS A 244 6.27 -7.96 2.29
C HIS A 244 7.43 -8.67 2.99
N SER A 245 8.38 -9.20 2.24
CA SER A 245 9.54 -9.91 2.78
C SER A 245 10.80 -9.57 2.01
N ILE A 246 11.87 -9.38 2.77
CA ILE A 246 13.24 -9.30 2.26
C ILE A 246 13.83 -10.69 2.43
N VAL A 247 13.88 -11.44 1.35
CA VAL A 247 14.45 -12.78 1.31
C VAL A 247 15.77 -12.72 0.56
N ASP A 248 16.83 -13.21 1.19
CA ASP A 248 18.16 -13.40 0.59
C ASP A 248 18.45 -14.91 0.47
N PRO A 249 18.07 -15.56 -0.66
CA PRO A 249 18.24 -17.00 -0.83
C PRO A 249 19.72 -17.39 -1.06
N PRO A 250 20.15 -18.57 -0.60
CA PRO A 250 21.43 -19.13 -1.03
C PRO A 250 21.41 -19.48 -2.52
N ALA A 251 22.59 -19.51 -3.16
CA ALA A 251 22.77 -20.04 -4.51
C ALA A 251 23.13 -21.54 -4.45
N PRO A 252 22.55 -22.41 -5.31
CA PRO A 252 21.55 -22.10 -6.33
C PRO A 252 20.18 -21.74 -5.72
N TRP A 253 19.46 -20.82 -6.36
CA TRP A 253 18.21 -20.30 -5.83
C TRP A 253 17.16 -21.40 -5.67
N PRO A 254 16.42 -21.41 -4.54
CA PRO A 254 15.38 -22.40 -4.33
C PRO A 254 14.20 -22.15 -5.27
N THR A 255 13.31 -23.15 -5.37
CA THR A 255 12.02 -23.01 -6.08
C THR A 255 10.93 -22.45 -5.19
N ARG A 256 11.13 -22.44 -3.86
CA ARG A 256 10.21 -21.88 -2.87
C ARG A 256 10.95 -21.10 -1.77
N TRP A 257 10.31 -20.09 -1.18
CA TRP A 257 10.71 -19.48 0.09
C TRP A 257 9.61 -19.69 1.13
N THR A 258 9.98 -19.67 2.40
CA THR A 258 9.03 -19.72 3.50
C THR A 258 8.73 -18.30 3.97
N CYS A 259 7.46 -17.94 4.02
CA CYS A 259 7.05 -16.64 4.53
C CYS A 259 7.42 -16.53 6.03
N PRO A 260 8.21 -15.53 6.46
CA PRO A 260 8.58 -15.38 7.87
C PRO A 260 7.38 -14.96 8.74
N TRP A 261 6.31 -14.46 8.13
CA TRP A 261 5.13 -13.96 8.83
C TRP A 261 4.08 -15.04 9.12
N CYS A 262 3.78 -15.89 8.13
CA CYS A 262 2.74 -16.91 8.25
C CYS A 262 3.27 -18.35 8.18
N GLY A 263 4.57 -18.56 7.93
CA GLY A 263 5.18 -19.88 7.80
C GLY A 263 4.83 -20.63 6.51
N ASN A 264 3.97 -20.07 5.65
CA ASN A 264 3.54 -20.78 4.45
C ASN A 264 4.60 -20.75 3.33
N PRO A 265 4.76 -21.85 2.58
CA PRO A 265 5.66 -21.91 1.45
C PRO A 265 5.10 -21.13 0.26
N ASN A 266 5.90 -20.23 -0.26
CA ASN A 266 5.57 -19.35 -1.38
C ASN A 266 6.50 -19.68 -2.56
N PRO A 267 6.03 -19.56 -3.82
CA PRO A 267 6.91 -19.66 -4.97
C PRO A 267 8.11 -18.73 -4.82
N PHE A 268 9.32 -19.26 -5.00
CA PHE A 268 10.52 -18.46 -5.00
C PHE A 268 10.53 -17.62 -6.25
N GLY A 269 10.23 -16.35 -6.02
CA GLY A 269 10.23 -15.30 -6.99
C GLY A 269 11.65 -14.89 -7.35
N ARG A 270 11.78 -13.63 -7.65
CA ARG A 270 12.85 -13.13 -8.49
C ARG A 270 14.12 -12.89 -7.68
N PRO A 271 15.25 -13.22 -8.27
CA PRO A 271 16.54 -12.73 -7.84
C PRO A 271 17.04 -11.64 -8.79
N ARG A 272 16.89 -10.40 -8.36
CA ARG A 272 17.98 -9.41 -8.21
C ARG A 272 17.42 -8.06 -7.91
#